data_AF-A0A1H1VPT7-F1
#
_entry.id   AF-A0A1H1VPT7-F1
#
_cell.length_a   1.000
_cell.length_b   1.000
_cell.length_c   1.000
_cell.angle_alpha   90.00
_cell.angle_beta   90.00
_cell.angle_gamma   90.00
#
_symmetry.space_group_name_H-M   'P 1'
#
loop_
_entity.id
_entity.type
_entity.pdbx_description
1 polymer ?
#
loop_
_entity_poly.entity_id
_entity_poly.type
_entity_poly.pdbx_seq_one_letter_code
_entity_poly.pdbx_strand_id
1 'polypeptide(L)'
;MDPRSERTVRLLQDAVTTLVSERDLGDISVSALAAAADVNRSSFYQHYERIEDVLADALDRELEAVDADFRVVDPRPHTPPPETLVRYLTVVDENRTLYRRALGAHGSPQALSRLLHRLEGSTKRALTALSGSHTTVDIPIDVIAAATAGSVLGMIVHWVESDAPASVDQQARWIWSYLTEERLTHQVRP
;
A
#
# COMPACT_ATOMS: atom_id res chain seq x y z
N MET A 1 14.41 8.58 -18.51
CA MET A 1 15.44 9.31 -17.75
C MET A 1 16.81 8.81 -18.23
N ASP A 2 17.93 9.37 -17.75
CA ASP A 2 19.26 8.78 -18.02
C ASP A 2 19.35 7.41 -17.31
N PRO A 3 19.79 6.32 -17.97
CA PRO A 3 20.02 5.02 -17.32
C PRO A 3 20.85 5.08 -16.03
N ARG A 4 21.77 6.05 -15.91
CA ARG A 4 22.54 6.27 -14.68
C ARG A 4 21.68 6.80 -13.55
N SER A 5 20.79 7.75 -13.85
CA SER A 5 19.83 8.31 -12.89
C SER A 5 18.88 7.24 -12.38
N GLU A 6 18.35 6.40 -13.28
CA GLU A 6 17.45 5.30 -12.90
C GLU A 6 18.14 4.26 -12.03
N ARG A 7 19.42 3.96 -12.31
CA ARG A 7 20.22 3.07 -11.47
C ARG A 7 20.43 3.63 -10.07
N THR A 8 20.77 4.91 -9.94
CA THR A 8 20.95 5.57 -8.64
C THR A 8 19.65 5.54 -7.83
N VAL A 9 18.52 5.85 -8.46
CA VAL A 9 17.19 5.79 -7.80
C VAL A 9 16.92 4.39 -7.24
N ARG A 10 17.19 3.33 -8.01
CA ARG A 10 17.00 1.94 -7.56
C ARG A 10 17.90 1.59 -6.38
N LEU A 11 19.18 1.94 -6.43
CA LEU A 11 20.13 1.69 -5.34
C LEU A 11 19.69 2.37 -4.04
N LEU A 12 19.19 3.61 -4.13
CA LEU A 12 18.65 4.34 -2.97
C LEU A 12 17.39 3.66 -2.40
N GLN A 13 16.48 3.23 -3.27
CA GLN A 13 15.26 2.51 -2.86
C GLN A 13 15.57 1.17 -2.20
N ASP A 14 16.50 0.38 -2.76
CA ASP A 14 16.90 -0.92 -2.20
C ASP A 14 17.61 -0.75 -0.85
N ALA A 15 18.43 0.29 -0.72
CA ALA A 15 19.10 0.62 0.53
C ALA A 15 18.13 1.09 1.62
N VAL A 16 17.12 1.91 1.29
CA VAL A 16 16.19 2.43 2.30
C VAL A 16 15.30 1.32 2.86
N THR A 17 14.81 0.39 2.03
CA THR A 17 13.98 -0.74 2.51
C THR A 17 14.77 -1.67 3.42
N THR A 18 16.04 -1.92 3.08
CA THR A 18 16.97 -2.69 3.93
C THR A 18 17.17 -1.99 5.27
N LEU A 19 17.51 -0.70 5.26
CA LEU A 19 17.79 0.05 6.49
C LEU A 19 16.55 0.19 7.39
N VAL A 20 15.38 0.47 6.82
CA VAL A 20 14.12 0.57 7.57
C VAL A 20 13.71 -0.78 8.13
N SER A 21 14.12 -1.91 7.55
CA SER A 21 13.88 -3.23 8.16
C SER A 21 14.68 -3.43 9.45
N GLU A 22 15.86 -2.82 9.55
CA GLU A 22 16.79 -3.00 10.67
C GLU A 22 16.54 -2.03 11.83
N ARG A 23 16.15 -0.78 11.52
CA ARG A 23 16.05 0.32 12.48
C ARG A 23 14.94 1.31 12.10
N ASP A 24 14.60 2.20 13.03
CA ASP A 24 13.55 3.18 12.79
C ASP A 24 13.96 4.23 11.75
N LEU A 25 12.98 4.67 10.96
CA LEU A 25 13.19 5.62 9.86
C LEU A 25 13.84 6.92 10.32
N GLY A 26 13.47 7.41 11.51
CA GLY A 26 14.02 8.63 12.11
C GLY A 26 15.51 8.56 12.45
N ASP A 27 16.07 7.35 12.58
CA ASP A 27 17.49 7.13 12.89
C ASP A 27 18.38 7.03 11.63
N ILE A 28 17.76 7.02 10.45
CA ILE A 28 18.46 6.91 9.18
C ILE A 28 18.86 8.31 8.72
N SER A 29 20.16 8.56 8.58
CA SER A 29 20.67 9.80 7.99
C SER A 29 20.87 9.67 6.49
N VAL A 30 20.83 10.79 5.76
CA VAL A 30 21.12 10.80 4.31
C VAL A 30 22.51 10.24 4.02
N SER A 31 23.49 10.53 4.88
CA SER A 31 24.84 9.98 4.76
C SER A 31 24.87 8.46 4.92
N ALA A 32 24.12 7.91 5.88
CA ALA A 32 24.03 6.47 6.09
C ALA A 32 23.34 5.77 4.91
N LEU A 33 22.26 6.35 4.39
CA LEU A 33 21.56 5.84 3.22
C LEU A 33 22.44 5.88 1.97
N ALA A 34 23.09 7.01 1.69
CA ALA A 34 23.97 7.16 0.54
C ALA A 34 25.16 6.17 0.59
N ALA A 35 25.73 5.96 1.79
CA ALA A 35 26.77 4.97 2.00
C ALA A 35 26.27 3.53 1.77
N ALA A 36 25.09 3.18 2.28
CA ALA A 36 24.49 1.86 2.08
C ALA A 36 24.15 1.59 0.60
N ALA A 37 23.77 2.62 -0.16
CA ALA A 37 23.46 2.54 -1.57
C ALA A 37 24.70 2.60 -2.49
N ASP A 38 25.91 2.78 -1.94
CA ASP A 38 27.16 3.02 -2.69
C ASP A 38 27.03 4.20 -3.69
N VAL A 39 26.47 5.32 -3.21
CA VAL A 39 26.31 6.55 -4.00
C VAL A 39 26.79 7.78 -3.23
N ASN A 40 27.07 8.85 -3.97
CA ASN A 40 27.41 10.12 -3.35
C ASN A 40 26.18 10.78 -2.73
N ARG A 41 26.37 11.49 -1.61
CA ARG A 41 25.31 12.28 -0.98
C ARG A 41 24.70 13.33 -1.91
N SER A 42 25.48 13.90 -2.83
CA SER A 42 24.98 14.81 -3.87
C SER A 42 24.01 14.12 -4.84
N SER A 43 24.21 12.83 -5.12
CA SER A 43 23.32 12.04 -5.98
C SER A 43 21.97 11.78 -5.30
N PHE A 44 21.92 11.64 -3.97
CA PHE A 44 20.66 11.61 -3.24
C PHE A 44 19.85 12.90 -3.49
N TYR A 45 20.47 14.06 -3.28
CA TYR A 45 19.78 15.36 -3.42
C TYR A 45 19.43 15.74 -4.86
N GLN A 46 19.92 15.00 -5.86
CA GLN A 46 19.47 15.15 -7.25
C GLN A 46 18.11 14.48 -7.51
N HIS A 47 17.71 13.54 -6.65
CA HIS A 47 16.50 12.74 -6.84
C HIS A 47 15.47 12.92 -5.72
N TYR A 48 15.93 13.18 -4.51
CA TYR A 48 15.08 13.22 -3.32
C TYR A 48 15.45 14.36 -2.39
N GLU A 49 14.45 14.93 -1.74
CA GLU A 49 14.64 15.93 -0.70
C GLU A 49 14.77 15.27 0.68
N ARG A 50 13.99 14.21 0.90
CA ARG A 50 13.92 13.51 2.19
C ARG A 50 13.95 11.99 2.03
N ILE A 51 14.30 11.30 3.12
CA ILE A 51 14.39 9.84 3.14
C ILE A 51 12.99 9.22 3.07
N GLU A 52 11.99 9.91 3.61
CA GLU A 52 10.58 9.51 3.53
C GLU A 52 10.08 9.44 2.09
N ASP A 53 10.58 10.31 1.20
CA ASP A 53 10.27 10.27 -0.23
C ASP A 53 10.83 8.98 -0.86
N VAL A 54 12.07 8.62 -0.53
CA VAL A 54 12.71 7.39 -1.04
C VAL A 54 11.96 6.16 -0.57
N LEU A 55 11.58 6.12 0.72
CA LEU A 55 10.84 5.00 1.28
C LEU A 55 9.46 4.87 0.62
N ALA A 56 8.74 5.97 0.46
CA ALA A 56 7.44 5.96 -0.19
C ALA A 56 7.55 5.47 -1.64
N ASP A 57 8.51 5.97 -2.42
CA ASP A 57 8.78 5.52 -3.79
C ASP A 57 9.19 4.03 -3.84
N ALA A 58 9.97 3.55 -2.86
CA ALA A 58 10.40 2.16 -2.80
C ALA A 58 9.23 1.20 -2.54
N LEU A 59 8.36 1.53 -1.60
CA LEU A 59 7.14 0.75 -1.31
C LEU A 59 6.16 0.80 -2.48
N ASP A 60 6.01 1.97 -3.12
CA ASP A 60 5.21 2.09 -4.34
C ASP A 60 5.72 1.14 -5.42
N ARG A 61 7.03 1.07 -5.64
CA ARG A 61 7.65 0.18 -6.63
C ARG A 61 7.40 -1.29 -6.33
N GLU A 62 7.46 -1.72 -5.06
CA GLU A 62 7.16 -3.12 -4.69
C GLU A 62 5.73 -3.52 -5.07
N LEU A 63 4.80 -2.60 -4.86
CA LEU A 63 3.37 -2.84 -5.05
C LEU A 63 2.95 -2.64 -6.52
N GLU A 64 3.67 -1.85 -7.31
CA GLU A 64 3.42 -1.67 -8.77
C GLU A 64 3.43 -3.00 -9.53
N ALA A 65 4.30 -3.93 -9.13
CA ALA A 65 4.38 -5.25 -9.74
C ALA A 65 3.12 -6.10 -9.50
N VAL A 66 2.34 -5.80 -8.46
CA VAL A 66 1.06 -6.44 -8.15
C VAL A 66 -0.07 -5.77 -8.92
N ASP A 67 -0.01 -4.45 -9.09
CA ASP A 67 -1.04 -3.65 -9.77
C ASP A 67 -1.13 -3.96 -11.28
N ALA A 68 -0.03 -4.38 -11.92
CA ALA A 68 -0.02 -4.77 -13.33
C ALA A 68 -1.02 -5.90 -13.64
N ASP A 69 -1.27 -6.78 -12.67
CA ASP A 69 -2.20 -7.91 -12.78
C ASP A 69 -3.56 -7.62 -12.15
N PHE A 70 -3.81 -6.37 -11.74
CA PHE A 70 -5.06 -5.99 -11.10
C PHE A 70 -6.25 -6.13 -12.05
N ARG A 71 -7.14 -7.05 -11.72
CA ARG A 71 -8.44 -7.22 -12.37
C ARG A 71 -9.52 -6.73 -11.43
N VAL A 72 -10.46 -5.95 -11.97
CA VAL A 72 -11.66 -5.57 -11.23
C VAL A 72 -12.47 -6.84 -10.97
N VAL A 73 -12.60 -7.20 -9.70
CA VAL A 73 -13.44 -8.30 -9.24
C VAL A 73 -14.56 -7.71 -8.41
N ASP A 74 -15.79 -8.00 -8.79
CA ASP A 74 -16.99 -7.62 -8.05
C ASP A 74 -17.03 -8.36 -6.70
N PRO A 75 -16.93 -7.66 -5.55
CA PRO A 75 -17.05 -8.30 -4.26
C PRO A 75 -18.46 -8.85 -4.08
N ARG A 76 -18.58 -10.19 -4.01
CA ARG A 76 -19.86 -10.87 -3.80
C ARG A 76 -19.82 -11.73 -2.53
N PRO A 77 -20.94 -11.79 -1.78
CA PRO A 77 -21.03 -12.68 -0.62
C PRO A 77 -20.64 -14.12 -0.98
N HIS A 78 -19.94 -14.79 -0.08
CA HIS A 78 -19.49 -16.19 -0.23
C HIS A 78 -18.55 -16.46 -1.41
N THR A 79 -17.94 -15.43 -2.01
CA THR A 79 -16.86 -15.62 -2.99
C THR A 79 -15.49 -15.54 -2.33
N PRO A 80 -14.47 -16.26 -2.84
CA PRO A 80 -13.12 -16.14 -2.32
C PRO A 80 -12.52 -14.76 -2.64
N PRO A 81 -11.55 -14.28 -1.83
CA PRO A 81 -10.80 -13.08 -2.16
C PRO A 81 -10.10 -13.22 -3.52
N PRO A 82 -9.96 -12.13 -4.29
CA PRO A 82 -9.24 -12.15 -5.55
C PRO A 82 -7.76 -12.44 -5.30
N GLU A 83 -7.13 -13.18 -6.22
CA GLU A 83 -5.71 -13.53 -6.14
C GLU A 83 -4.80 -12.29 -6.02
N THR A 84 -5.17 -11.18 -6.67
CA THR A 84 -4.44 -9.91 -6.54
C THR A 84 -4.40 -9.40 -5.10
N LEU A 85 -5.49 -9.52 -4.33
CA LEU A 85 -5.51 -9.14 -2.91
C LEU A 85 -4.60 -10.04 -2.08
N VAL A 86 -4.66 -11.35 -2.34
CA VAL A 86 -3.78 -12.32 -1.66
C VAL A 86 -2.31 -11.99 -1.94
N ARG A 87 -1.95 -11.77 -3.21
CA ARG A 87 -0.58 -11.41 -3.61
C ARG A 87 -0.10 -10.10 -3.00
N TYR A 88 -0.97 -9.10 -2.91
CA TYR A 88 -0.65 -7.82 -2.26
C TYR A 88 -0.28 -8.04 -0.79
N LEU A 89 -1.09 -8.83 -0.08
CA LEU A 89 -0.84 -9.18 1.32
C LEU A 89 0.37 -10.10 1.48
N THR A 90 0.67 -10.97 0.51
CA THR A 90 1.91 -11.76 0.49
C THR A 90 3.16 -10.87 0.46
N VAL A 91 3.20 -9.86 -0.42
CA VAL A 91 4.34 -8.93 -0.48
C VAL A 91 4.52 -8.19 0.85
N VAL A 92 3.41 -7.78 1.47
CA VAL A 92 3.41 -7.12 2.78
C VAL A 92 3.91 -8.07 3.87
N ASP A 93 3.53 -9.36 3.84
CA ASP A 93 3.95 -10.36 4.84
C ASP A 93 5.43 -10.74 4.70
N GLU A 94 5.89 -10.96 3.48
CA GLU A 94 7.30 -11.26 3.17
C GLU A 94 8.23 -10.14 3.65
N ASN A 95 7.73 -8.90 3.64
CA ASN A 95 8.45 -7.71 4.10
C ASN A 95 7.84 -7.12 5.39
N ARG A 96 7.20 -7.95 6.24
CA ARG A 96 6.40 -7.47 7.38
C ARG A 96 7.11 -6.48 8.29
N THR A 97 8.39 -6.70 8.59
CA THR A 97 9.17 -5.79 9.44
C THR A 97 9.29 -4.40 8.83
N LEU A 98 9.54 -4.31 7.52
CA LEU A 98 9.57 -3.07 6.76
C LEU A 98 8.21 -2.38 6.83
N TYR A 99 7.12 -3.07 6.47
CA TYR A 99 5.79 -2.47 6.45
C TYR A 99 5.32 -2.05 7.84
N ARG A 100 5.61 -2.82 8.88
CA ARG A 100 5.33 -2.45 10.27
C ARG A 100 6.05 -1.17 10.68
N ARG A 101 7.35 -1.04 10.36
CA ARG A 101 8.12 0.18 10.68
C ARG A 101 7.76 1.36 9.78
N ALA A 102 7.35 1.11 8.53
CA ALA A 102 6.98 2.16 7.58
C ALA A 102 5.57 2.70 7.80
N LEU A 103 4.61 1.85 8.19
CA LEU A 103 3.18 2.20 8.31
C LEU A 103 2.68 2.30 9.75
N GLY A 104 3.43 1.80 10.72
CA GLY A 104 3.03 1.82 12.13
C GLY A 104 3.11 3.21 12.76
N ALA A 105 2.83 3.28 14.07
CA ALA A 105 2.73 4.55 14.82
C ALA A 105 3.95 5.49 14.72
N HIS A 106 5.15 4.95 14.47
CA HIS A 106 6.40 5.71 14.30
C HIS A 106 6.93 5.70 12.86
N GLY A 107 6.10 5.27 11.90
CA GLY A 107 6.46 5.18 10.50
C GLY A 107 6.38 6.50 9.75
N SER A 108 6.32 6.42 8.42
CA SER A 108 6.26 7.58 7.52
C SER A 108 4.80 7.95 7.24
N PRO A 109 4.34 9.15 7.66
CA PRO A 109 3.01 9.64 7.27
C PRO A 109 2.85 9.75 5.76
N GLN A 110 3.94 10.01 5.05
CA GLN A 110 3.94 10.08 3.59
C GLN A 110 3.76 8.71 2.95
N ALA A 111 4.45 7.67 3.45
CA ALA A 111 4.25 6.30 2.97
C ALA A 111 2.80 5.84 3.20
N LEU A 112 2.26 6.10 4.40
CA LEU A 112 0.87 5.81 4.73
C LEU A 112 -0.10 6.54 3.79
N SER A 113 0.11 7.85 3.58
CA SER A 113 -0.71 8.67 2.70
C SER A 113 -0.68 8.17 1.26
N ARG A 114 0.50 7.80 0.73
CA ARG A 114 0.61 7.28 -0.63
C ARG A 114 -0.07 5.92 -0.81
N LEU A 115 0.10 5.02 0.17
CA LEU A 115 -0.60 3.74 0.16
C LEU A 115 -2.13 3.94 0.19
N LEU A 116 -2.63 4.89 1.00
CA LEU A 116 -4.04 5.25 1.01
C LEU A 116 -4.52 5.73 -0.37
N HIS A 117 -3.81 6.67 -0.99
CA HIS A 117 -4.17 7.21 -2.31
C HIS A 117 -4.14 6.13 -3.40
N ARG A 118 -3.19 5.18 -3.32
CA ARG A 118 -3.15 4.01 -4.22
C ARG A 118 -4.39 3.14 -4.05
N LEU A 119 -4.74 2.79 -2.81
CA LEU A 119 -5.93 1.99 -2.51
C LEU A 119 -7.23 2.70 -2.94
N GLU A 120 -7.30 4.01 -2.75
CA GLU A 120 -8.42 4.84 -3.19
C GLU A 120 -8.55 4.84 -4.71
N GLY A 121 -7.45 5.05 -5.45
CA GLY A 121 -7.43 4.99 -6.91
C GLY A 121 -7.87 3.63 -7.46
N SER A 122 -7.40 2.54 -6.86
CA SER A 122 -7.82 1.18 -7.21
C SER A 122 -9.29 0.92 -6.90
N THR A 123 -9.78 1.38 -5.76
CA THR A 123 -11.19 1.27 -5.36
C THR A 123 -12.09 2.07 -6.30
N LYS A 124 -11.74 3.32 -6.60
CA LYS A 124 -12.48 4.19 -7.51
C LYS A 124 -12.59 3.58 -8.91
N ARG A 125 -11.50 3.01 -9.43
CA ARG A 125 -11.51 2.27 -10.70
C ARG A 125 -12.45 1.06 -10.66
N ALA A 126 -12.39 0.26 -9.59
CA ALA A 126 -13.27 -0.88 -9.42
C ALA A 126 -14.74 -0.48 -9.34
N LEU A 127 -15.08 0.50 -8.50
CA LEU A 127 -16.44 1.04 -8.37
C LEU A 127 -16.96 1.59 -9.69
N THR A 128 -16.15 2.35 -10.44
CA THR A 128 -16.55 2.92 -11.74
C THR A 128 -16.85 1.83 -12.76
N ALA A 129 -16.01 0.79 -12.82
CA ALA A 129 -16.19 -0.33 -13.75
C ALA A 129 -17.40 -1.22 -13.40
N LEU A 130 -17.74 -1.33 -12.11
CA LEU A 130 -18.87 -2.12 -11.63
C LEU A 130 -20.20 -1.34 -11.64
N SER A 131 -20.14 -0.01 -11.67
CA SER A 131 -21.30 0.88 -11.72
C SER A 131 -21.92 0.91 -13.11
N GLY A 132 -22.46 -0.24 -13.56
CA GLY A 132 -23.28 -0.33 -14.76
C GLY A 132 -24.73 0.13 -14.53
N SER A 133 -25.21 0.20 -13.28
CA SER A 133 -26.58 0.59 -12.93
C SER A 133 -26.72 0.86 -11.43
N HIS A 134 -27.11 2.08 -11.07
CA HIS A 134 -27.72 2.49 -9.78
C HIS A 134 -26.93 2.21 -8.50
N THR A 135 -26.12 3.19 -8.07
CA THR A 135 -25.87 3.37 -6.63
C THR A 135 -27.13 3.98 -6.02
N THR A 136 -27.77 3.28 -5.08
CA THR A 136 -28.98 3.70 -4.34
C THR A 136 -28.72 4.80 -3.31
N VAL A 137 -27.48 5.25 -3.19
CA VAL A 137 -27.00 6.15 -2.14
C VAL A 137 -26.45 7.42 -2.79
N ASP A 138 -26.92 8.58 -2.34
CA ASP A 138 -26.53 9.92 -2.84
C ASP A 138 -25.13 10.36 -2.34
N ILE A 139 -24.20 9.41 -2.21
CA ILE A 139 -22.81 9.66 -1.79
C ILE A 139 -21.93 9.61 -3.04
N PRO A 140 -21.08 10.64 -3.27
CA PRO A 140 -20.15 10.64 -4.39
C PRO A 140 -19.20 9.43 -4.36
N ILE A 141 -18.92 8.86 -5.53
CA ILE A 141 -18.02 7.70 -5.68
C ILE A 141 -16.65 7.91 -5.03
N ASP A 142 -16.15 9.14 -5.04
CA ASP A 142 -14.86 9.51 -4.43
C ASP A 142 -14.89 9.39 -2.91
N VAL A 143 -16.02 9.73 -2.28
CA VAL A 143 -16.21 9.59 -0.83
C VAL A 143 -16.30 8.12 -0.45
N ILE A 144 -17.01 7.30 -1.25
CA ILE A 144 -17.08 5.85 -1.02
C ILE A 144 -15.68 5.23 -1.20
N ALA A 145 -14.97 5.59 -2.26
CA ALA A 145 -13.63 5.09 -2.54
C ALA A 145 -12.65 5.42 -1.40
N ALA A 146 -12.67 6.66 -0.91
CA ALA A 146 -11.83 7.09 0.21
C ALA A 146 -12.17 6.35 1.51
N ALA A 147 -13.46 6.19 1.83
CA ALA A 147 -13.90 5.46 3.02
C ALA A 147 -13.47 3.98 2.96
N THR A 148 -13.74 3.30 1.85
CA THR A 148 -13.35 1.91 1.64
C THR A 148 -11.82 1.73 1.69
N ALA A 149 -11.06 2.62 1.04
CA ALA A 149 -9.59 2.58 1.08
C ALA A 149 -9.05 2.78 2.49
N GLY A 150 -9.63 3.72 3.25
CA GLY A 150 -9.30 3.95 4.65
C GLY A 150 -9.54 2.72 5.52
N SER A 151 -10.68 2.04 5.36
CA SER A 151 -10.99 0.82 6.10
C SER A 151 -10.02 -0.33 5.75
N VAL A 152 -9.76 -0.55 4.47
CA VAL A 152 -8.79 -1.57 4.01
C VAL A 152 -7.39 -1.29 4.57
N LEU A 153 -6.94 -0.02 4.49
CA LEU A 153 -5.65 0.37 5.04
C LEU A 153 -5.58 0.15 6.56
N GLY A 154 -6.63 0.53 7.30
CA GLY A 154 -6.70 0.30 8.75
C GLY A 154 -6.59 -1.19 9.10
N MET A 155 -7.26 -2.07 8.33
CA MET A 155 -7.13 -3.52 8.50
C MET A 155 -5.71 -4.02 8.22
N ILE A 156 -5.02 -3.49 7.20
CA ILE A 156 -3.63 -3.85 6.88
C ILE A 156 -2.69 -3.38 7.98
N VAL A 157 -2.80 -2.12 8.42
CA VAL A 157 -1.96 -1.54 9.49
C VAL A 157 -2.10 -2.36 10.78
N HIS A 158 -3.34 -2.63 11.20
CA HIS A 158 -3.59 -3.47 12.36
C HIS A 158 -2.97 -4.87 12.22
N TRP A 159 -3.04 -5.46 11.04
CA TRP A 159 -2.48 -6.78 10.77
C TRP A 159 -0.95 -6.80 10.78
N VAL A 160 -0.27 -5.77 10.28
CA VAL A 160 1.20 -5.70 10.29
C VAL A 160 1.77 -5.37 11.68
N GLU A 161 1.02 -4.63 12.49
CA GLU A 161 1.40 -4.30 13.88
C GLU A 161 1.12 -5.43 14.88
N SER A 162 0.30 -6.41 14.53
CA SER A 162 -0.05 -7.52 15.42
C SER A 162 1.15 -8.42 15.76
N ASP A 163 1.31 -8.75 17.04
CA ASP A 163 2.32 -9.70 17.55
C ASP A 163 2.04 -11.15 17.13
N ALA A 164 0.76 -11.47 16.88
CA ALA A 164 0.31 -12.78 16.41
C ALA A 164 -0.60 -12.58 15.19
N PRO A 165 -0.02 -12.20 14.03
CA PRO A 165 -0.81 -11.90 12.85
C PRO A 165 -1.49 -13.16 12.31
N ALA A 166 -2.70 -12.99 11.78
CA ALA A 166 -3.37 -14.03 11.02
C ALA A 166 -2.56 -14.38 9.75
N SER A 167 -2.79 -15.54 9.16
CA SER A 167 -2.19 -15.86 7.86
C SER A 167 -2.68 -14.92 6.77
N VAL A 168 -1.89 -14.77 5.70
CA VAL A 168 -2.25 -13.98 4.50
C VAL A 168 -3.66 -14.33 4.01
N ASP A 169 -3.96 -15.62 3.87
CA ASP A 169 -5.28 -16.09 3.42
C ASP A 169 -6.41 -15.67 4.35
N GLN A 170 -6.17 -15.72 5.66
CA GLN A 170 -7.18 -15.34 6.65
C GLN A 170 -7.42 -13.83 6.64
N GLN A 171 -6.35 -13.04 6.55
CA GLN A 171 -6.46 -11.59 6.43
C GLN A 171 -7.18 -11.18 5.13
N ALA A 172 -6.84 -11.82 4.01
CA ALA A 172 -7.51 -11.61 2.73
C ALA A 172 -9.00 -11.92 2.82
N ARG A 173 -9.38 -13.01 3.49
CA ARG A 173 -10.79 -13.37 3.73
C ARG A 173 -11.52 -12.32 4.55
N TRP A 174 -10.92 -11.77 5.60
CA TRP A 174 -11.53 -10.73 6.42
C TRP A 174 -11.74 -9.44 5.63
N ILE A 175 -10.72 -8.96 4.92
CA ILE A 175 -10.83 -7.76 4.07
C ILE A 175 -11.92 -7.97 3.02
N TRP A 176 -11.92 -9.13 2.35
CA TRP A 176 -12.92 -9.43 1.33
C TRP A 176 -14.34 -9.49 1.88
N SER A 177 -14.52 -10.14 3.04
CA SER A 177 -15.83 -10.22 3.69
C SER A 177 -16.34 -8.83 4.08
N TYR A 178 -15.48 -7.98 4.64
CA TYR A 178 -15.80 -6.58 4.97
C TYR A 178 -16.30 -5.81 3.74
N LEU A 179 -15.58 -5.90 2.62
CA LEU A 179 -15.95 -5.25 1.36
C LEU A 179 -17.30 -5.75 0.81
N THR A 180 -17.65 -7.02 1.04
CA THR A 180 -18.95 -7.57 0.64
C THR A 180 -20.10 -7.15 1.55
N GLU A 181 -19.89 -7.06 2.87
CA GLU A 181 -20.91 -6.67 3.85
C GLU A 181 -21.26 -5.19 3.78
N GLU A 182 -20.28 -4.31 3.59
CA GLU A 182 -20.56 -2.88 3.34
C GLU A 182 -21.45 -2.69 2.11
N ARG A 183 -21.18 -3.44 1.03
CA ARG A 183 -21.97 -3.33 -0.19
C ARG A 183 -23.42 -3.78 0.00
N LEU A 184 -23.65 -4.84 0.78
CA LEU A 184 -25.00 -5.27 1.15
C LEU A 184 -25.73 -4.19 1.97
N THR A 185 -25.02 -3.54 2.89
CA THR A 185 -25.60 -2.49 3.74
C THR A 185 -25.99 -1.25 2.93
N HIS A 186 -25.25 -0.94 1.86
CA HIS A 186 -25.57 0.18 0.95
C HIS A 186 -26.59 -0.17 -0.15
N GLN A 187 -26.79 -1.46 -0.47
CA GLN A 187 -27.84 -1.91 -1.41
C GLN A 187 -29.19 -2.20 -0.72
N VAL A 188 -29.20 -2.46 0.58
CA VAL A 188 -30.40 -2.79 1.36
C VAL A 188 -30.85 -1.57 2.18
N ARG A 189 -31.45 -0.58 1.53
CA ARG A 189 -32.45 0.30 2.17
C ARG A 189 -33.50 0.71 1.13
N PRO A 190 -34.77 0.29 1.30
CA PRO A 190 -35.89 0.81 0.51
C PRO A 190 -36.23 2.26 0.88
#